data_AF-A0A1Y0H7S7-F1
#
_entry.id   AF-A0A1Y0H7S7-F1
#
_cell.length_a   1.000
_cell.length_b   1.000
_cell.length_c   1.000
_cell.angle_alpha   90.00
_cell.angle_beta   90.00
_cell.angle_gamma   90.00
#
_symmetry.space_group_name_H-M   'P 1'
#
loop_
_entity.id
_entity.type
_entity.pdbx_description
1 polymer ?
#
loop_
_entity_poly.entity_id
_entity_poly.type
_entity_poly.pdbx_seq_one_letter_code
_entity_poly.pdbx_strand_id
1 'polypeptide(L)'
;MSSTAILAVSLVAFGQPVSYDRRTTPIRAGTLLIDNHRLGGLGGPVYHGSPNLFWILDNDASTKPAGWSFVNPLGRTTLSASDAARWSLIDPATPAAGTQMAKNNAPYWEVPLSSVSDEALSQFDILVMSPRQGYAVSGRERERLRNYIDQGGTLWIDNFDTSQPDPVSGYPYGFELNPSVGPFGADFNHPLLSSPNRLNNTDLAAMTSSTLLASTPVAPIALQDLLYAGHVANSARFLAVAGFNNGSTISVARLGQGAMVVTTGSITATLNRGRNPATGAVDFNNWRYNSFGAVQDAGYRGAIKFALNVVALNSDFNGSRGGSRNTGASAVNISAPLLRKFTEPFPGGFTNANPPSIAGATW
;
A
#
# COMPACT_ATOMS: atom_id res chain seq x y z
N MET A 1 -26.93 -73.62 -23.78
CA MET A 1 -27.22 -72.19 -24.01
C MET A 1 -26.22 -71.39 -23.19
N SER A 2 -25.39 -70.64 -23.89
CA SER A 2 -24.16 -69.99 -23.44
C SER A 2 -24.46 -68.68 -22.70
N SER A 3 -24.03 -68.58 -21.44
CA SER A 3 -24.05 -67.34 -20.66
C SER A 3 -22.62 -66.83 -20.49
N THR A 4 -22.32 -65.75 -21.20
CA THR A 4 -21.10 -64.96 -21.16
C THR A 4 -21.03 -64.17 -19.83
N ALA A 5 -19.93 -64.31 -19.09
CA ALA A 5 -19.62 -63.47 -17.94
C ALA A 5 -18.93 -62.18 -18.41
N ILE A 6 -19.46 -61.02 -18.03
CA ILE A 6 -18.85 -59.71 -18.29
C ILE A 6 -18.04 -59.30 -17.06
N LEU A 7 -16.71 -59.23 -17.21
CA LEU A 7 -15.77 -58.70 -16.23
C LEU A 7 -15.80 -57.17 -16.27
N ALA A 8 -16.20 -56.53 -15.17
CA ALA A 8 -16.10 -55.09 -14.99
C ALA A 8 -14.68 -54.71 -14.55
N VAL A 9 -13.94 -54.01 -15.40
CA VAL A 9 -12.65 -53.38 -15.06
C VAL A 9 -12.94 -52.01 -14.47
N SER A 10 -12.78 -51.86 -13.16
CA SER A 10 -12.84 -50.56 -12.48
C SER A 10 -11.50 -49.83 -12.66
N LEU A 11 -11.47 -48.82 -13.53
CA LEU A 11 -10.36 -47.86 -13.64
C LEU A 11 -10.37 -46.94 -12.40
N VAL A 12 -9.40 -47.14 -11.51
CA VAL A 12 -9.12 -46.19 -10.42
C VAL A 12 -8.44 -44.98 -11.06
N ALA A 13 -9.19 -43.88 -11.20
CA ALA A 13 -8.63 -42.60 -11.60
C ALA A 13 -7.76 -42.07 -10.43
N PHE A 14 -6.44 -42.20 -10.55
CA PHE A 14 -5.51 -41.48 -9.69
C PHE A 14 -5.61 -39.99 -10.02
N GLY A 15 -6.31 -39.24 -9.18
CA GLY A 15 -6.24 -37.79 -9.20
C GLY A 15 -4.79 -37.38 -8.97
N GLN A 16 -4.14 -36.84 -10.00
CA GLN A 16 -2.81 -36.26 -9.83
C GLN A 16 -2.90 -35.08 -8.87
N PRO A 17 -1.99 -34.95 -7.90
CA PRO A 17 -1.92 -33.75 -7.06
C PRO A 17 -1.72 -32.54 -7.97
N VAL A 18 -2.73 -31.66 -7.99
CA VAL A 18 -2.66 -30.39 -8.70
C VAL A 18 -1.66 -29.52 -7.94
N SER A 19 -0.41 -29.49 -8.41
CA SER A 19 0.57 -28.50 -7.98
C SER A 19 0.13 -27.15 -8.53
N TYR A 20 -0.60 -26.38 -7.72
CA TYR A 20 -0.73 -24.94 -7.95
C TYR A 20 0.67 -24.34 -7.84
N ASP A 21 1.19 -23.83 -8.95
CA ASP A 21 2.38 -22.99 -8.92
C ASP A 21 2.02 -21.76 -8.05
N ARG A 22 2.46 -21.77 -6.79
CA ARG A 22 2.32 -20.65 -5.87
C ARG A 22 3.31 -19.57 -6.33
N ARG A 23 2.98 -18.90 -7.43
CA ARG A 23 3.75 -17.76 -7.91
C ARG A 23 3.63 -16.66 -6.86
N THR A 24 4.66 -16.56 -6.03
CA THR A 24 4.80 -15.46 -5.09
C THR A 24 5.18 -14.21 -5.86
N THR A 25 4.38 -13.15 -5.75
CA THR A 25 4.69 -11.83 -6.29
C THR A 25 5.27 -10.99 -5.16
N PRO A 26 6.59 -10.74 -5.16
CA PRO A 26 7.20 -9.85 -4.17
C PRO A 26 6.78 -8.41 -4.46
N ILE A 27 6.21 -7.73 -3.46
CA ILE A 27 5.94 -6.29 -3.47
C ILE A 27 7.03 -5.60 -2.66
N ARG A 28 7.82 -4.76 -3.31
CA ARG A 28 8.97 -4.09 -2.71
C ARG A 28 8.50 -2.81 -2.03
N ALA A 29 8.51 -2.81 -0.71
CA ALA A 29 7.82 -1.81 0.09
C ALA A 29 8.70 -1.28 1.24
N GLY A 30 8.51 0.00 1.60
CA GLY A 30 9.23 0.63 2.70
C GLY A 30 8.54 1.86 3.26
N THR A 31 8.80 2.15 4.54
CA THR A 31 8.34 3.36 5.23
C THR A 31 9.47 4.40 5.23
N LEU A 32 9.20 5.59 4.71
CA LEU A 32 10.21 6.64 4.58
C LEU A 32 10.52 7.33 5.90
N LEU A 33 11.79 7.36 6.29
CA LEU A 33 12.27 8.24 7.35
C LEU A 33 12.79 9.53 6.75
N ILE A 34 12.25 10.65 7.22
CA ILE A 34 12.67 12.00 6.85
C ILE A 34 13.31 12.63 8.08
N ASP A 35 14.45 13.29 7.90
CA ASP A 35 15.24 13.84 9.02
C ASP A 35 14.48 14.89 9.84
N ASN A 36 13.52 15.56 9.22
CA ASN A 36 12.65 16.57 9.86
C ASN A 36 11.46 15.95 10.60
N HIS A 37 11.17 14.65 10.44
CA HIS A 37 10.09 13.97 11.14
C HIS A 37 10.61 13.35 12.45
N ARG A 38 10.49 14.11 13.55
CA ARG A 38 11.07 13.76 14.85
C ARG A 38 10.05 13.67 15.96
N LEU A 39 10.18 12.64 16.80
CA LEU A 39 9.24 12.36 17.87
C LEU A 39 9.40 13.40 18.99
N GLY A 40 8.37 14.21 19.22
CA GLY A 40 8.43 15.28 20.22
C GLY A 40 9.09 16.57 19.73
N GLY A 41 9.29 16.74 18.41
CA GLY A 41 9.80 17.96 17.80
C GLY A 41 11.32 18.01 17.63
N LEU A 42 11.85 19.23 17.45
CA LEU A 42 13.28 19.49 17.21
C LEU A 42 14.11 19.02 18.41
N GLY A 43 14.84 17.90 18.24
CA GLY A 43 15.63 17.24 19.29
C GLY A 43 15.24 15.79 19.54
N GLY A 44 14.06 15.37 19.08
CA GLY A 44 13.61 13.98 19.16
C GLY A 44 14.30 13.03 18.17
N PRO A 45 14.19 11.71 18.39
CA PRO A 45 14.62 10.71 17.40
C PRO A 45 13.76 10.81 16.14
N VAL A 46 14.38 10.56 14.98
CA VAL A 46 13.64 10.41 13.72
C VAL A 46 12.75 9.17 13.82
N TYR A 47 11.50 9.28 13.38
CA TYR A 47 10.54 8.18 13.46
C TYR A 47 9.56 8.22 12.29
N HIS A 48 8.78 7.15 12.11
CA HIS A 48 7.66 7.09 11.20
C HIS A 48 6.35 6.97 12.00
N GLY A 49 5.28 7.60 11.53
CA GLY A 49 3.98 7.59 12.22
C GLY A 49 3.31 6.20 12.26
N SER A 50 3.67 5.29 11.36
CA SER A 50 3.11 3.94 11.22
C SER A 50 4.16 2.91 10.77
N PRO A 51 5.14 2.60 11.64
CA PRO A 51 6.32 1.85 11.25
C PRO A 51 6.06 0.35 11.02
N ASN A 52 4.93 -0.19 11.51
CA ASN A 52 4.59 -1.61 11.43
C ASN A 52 3.59 -1.93 10.29
N LEU A 53 3.26 -0.94 9.46
CA LEU A 53 2.27 -1.01 8.38
C LEU A 53 2.44 -2.22 7.46
N PHE A 54 3.64 -2.42 6.89
CA PHE A 54 3.85 -3.46 5.88
C PHE A 54 3.91 -4.87 6.47
N TRP A 55 4.31 -5.02 7.73
CA TRP A 55 4.18 -6.30 8.41
C TRP A 55 2.71 -6.68 8.59
N ILE A 56 1.88 -5.71 9.00
CA ILE A 56 0.43 -5.91 9.14
C ILE A 56 -0.20 -6.30 7.81
N LEU A 57 0.19 -5.63 6.71
CA LEU A 57 -0.26 -5.96 5.36
C LEU A 57 0.21 -7.35 4.92
N ASP A 58 1.46 -7.73 5.22
CA ASP A 58 1.99 -9.04 4.85
C ASP A 58 1.31 -10.17 5.62
N ASN A 59 0.88 -9.93 6.85
CA ASN A 59 0.31 -10.94 7.73
C ASN A 59 -1.21 -11.15 7.55
N ASP A 60 -1.93 -10.25 6.85
CA ASP A 60 -3.35 -10.45 6.55
C ASP A 60 -3.55 -11.30 5.29
N ALA A 61 -3.67 -12.61 5.46
CA ALA A 61 -3.97 -13.53 4.36
C ALA A 61 -5.45 -13.50 3.90
N SER A 62 -6.34 -12.82 4.62
CA SER A 62 -7.78 -12.80 4.33
C SER A 62 -8.17 -11.72 3.32
N THR A 63 -7.49 -10.56 3.37
CA THR A 63 -7.79 -9.41 2.49
C THR A 63 -6.72 -9.22 1.40
N LYS A 64 -5.49 -9.65 1.67
CA LYS A 64 -4.39 -9.58 0.70
C LYS A 64 -4.62 -10.56 -0.45
N PRO A 65 -4.44 -10.15 -1.72
CA PRO A 65 -4.48 -11.06 -2.85
C PRO A 65 -3.52 -12.25 -2.68
N ALA A 66 -3.97 -13.44 -3.08
CA ALA A 66 -3.17 -14.65 -2.99
C ALA A 66 -1.85 -14.51 -3.76
N GLY A 67 -0.75 -14.98 -3.15
CA GLY A 67 0.58 -14.92 -3.73
C GLY A 67 1.34 -13.61 -3.49
N TRP A 68 0.71 -12.55 -2.97
CA TRP A 68 1.45 -11.34 -2.62
C TRP A 68 2.30 -11.53 -1.36
N SER A 69 3.55 -11.09 -1.42
CA SER A 69 4.45 -11.04 -0.26
C SER A 69 5.15 -9.69 -0.23
N PHE A 70 5.03 -8.97 0.89
CA PHE A 70 5.75 -7.70 1.04
C PHE A 70 7.19 -7.96 1.46
N VAL A 71 8.14 -7.25 0.87
CA VAL A 71 9.56 -7.35 1.17
C VAL A 71 10.19 -5.97 1.14
N ASN A 72 11.12 -5.69 2.06
CA ASN A 72 11.99 -4.53 1.90
C ASN A 72 13.24 -4.97 1.13
N PRO A 73 13.49 -4.49 -0.11
CA PRO A 73 14.70 -4.83 -0.87
C PRO A 73 16.00 -4.39 -0.17
N LEU A 74 15.93 -3.39 0.71
CA LEU A 74 17.05 -2.92 1.54
C LEU A 74 16.96 -3.41 3.00
N GLY A 75 16.02 -4.32 3.29
CA GLY A 75 15.76 -4.81 4.64
C GLY A 75 16.99 -5.52 5.20
N ARG A 76 17.50 -5.02 6.32
CA ARG A 76 18.66 -5.61 7.01
C ARG A 76 18.21 -6.79 7.88
N THR A 77 19.05 -7.81 8.00
CA THR A 77 18.81 -8.97 8.86
C THR A 77 19.43 -8.81 10.25
N THR A 78 20.17 -7.73 10.51
CA THR A 78 20.78 -7.43 11.81
C THR A 78 20.59 -5.96 12.17
N LEU A 79 20.31 -5.70 13.44
CA LEU A 79 20.08 -4.36 13.96
C LEU A 79 21.40 -3.60 14.06
N SER A 80 21.52 -2.47 13.39
CA SER A 80 22.72 -1.64 13.46
C SER A 80 22.83 -0.90 14.80
N ALA A 81 24.04 -0.47 15.17
CA ALA A 81 24.26 0.30 16.39
C ALA A 81 23.51 1.64 16.38
N SER A 82 23.45 2.32 15.24
CA SER A 82 22.70 3.56 15.09
C SER A 82 21.19 3.35 15.20
N ASP A 83 20.68 2.26 14.63
CA ASP A 83 19.25 1.94 14.70
C ASP A 83 18.85 1.54 16.12
N ALA A 84 19.66 0.72 16.82
CA ALA A 84 19.42 0.36 18.22
C ALA A 84 19.42 1.60 19.13
N ALA A 85 20.38 2.51 18.94
CA ALA A 85 20.46 3.75 19.72
C ALA A 85 19.28 4.70 19.46
N ARG A 86 18.79 4.78 18.22
CA ARG A 86 17.61 5.60 17.89
C ARG A 86 16.33 4.96 18.42
N TRP A 87 16.14 3.67 18.20
CA TRP A 87 14.93 2.96 18.59
C TRP A 87 14.78 2.84 20.10
N SER A 88 15.87 2.76 20.88
CA SER A 88 15.78 2.78 22.35
C SER A 88 15.20 4.08 22.93
N LEU A 89 15.27 5.18 22.17
CA LEU A 89 14.62 6.46 22.51
C LEU A 89 13.11 6.47 22.18
N ILE A 90 12.65 5.56 21.33
CA ILE A 90 11.25 5.43 20.89
C ILE A 90 10.54 4.34 21.69
N ASP A 91 11.17 3.17 21.79
CA ASP A 91 10.68 1.99 22.51
C ASP A 91 11.79 1.42 23.41
N PRO A 92 11.66 1.53 24.74
CA PRO A 92 12.63 0.97 25.69
C PRO A 92 12.82 -0.55 25.58
N ALA A 93 11.89 -1.27 24.94
CA ALA A 93 12.00 -2.71 24.68
C ALA A 93 12.91 -3.06 23.48
N THR A 94 13.54 -2.07 22.85
CA THR A 94 14.47 -2.26 21.73
C THR A 94 15.67 -3.12 22.15
N PRO A 95 16.02 -4.17 21.39
CA PRO A 95 17.15 -5.03 21.69
C PRO A 95 18.49 -4.35 21.38
N ALA A 96 19.59 -4.95 21.86
CA ALA A 96 20.94 -4.45 21.60
C ALA A 96 21.32 -4.56 20.10
N ALA A 97 22.26 -3.72 19.69
CA ALA A 97 22.86 -3.80 18.36
C ALA A 97 23.44 -5.20 18.07
N GLY A 98 23.39 -5.63 16.81
CA GLY A 98 23.80 -6.96 16.37
C GLY A 98 22.72 -8.03 16.49
N THR A 99 21.60 -7.75 17.17
CA THR A 99 20.45 -8.67 17.24
C THR A 99 19.88 -8.93 15.85
N GLN A 100 19.51 -10.18 15.56
CA GLN A 100 18.87 -10.54 14.29
C GLN A 100 17.49 -9.88 14.17
N MET A 101 17.20 -9.32 13.01
CA MET A 101 15.92 -8.70 12.66
C MET A 101 15.10 -9.60 11.75
N ALA A 102 13.78 -9.48 11.90
CA ALA A 102 12.75 -10.13 11.10
C ALA A 102 11.74 -9.08 10.61
N LYS A 103 10.84 -9.48 9.71
CA LYS A 103 9.83 -8.58 9.12
C LYS A 103 8.89 -7.95 10.14
N ASN A 104 8.71 -8.53 11.32
CA ASN A 104 7.88 -7.96 12.39
C ASN A 104 8.62 -6.87 13.20
N ASN A 105 9.88 -6.60 12.87
CA ASN A 105 10.62 -5.49 13.47
C ASN A 105 10.41 -4.22 12.65
N ALA A 106 9.95 -3.16 13.29
CA ALA A 106 9.75 -1.86 12.66
C ALA A 106 10.95 -1.38 11.81
N PRO A 107 12.21 -1.40 12.30
CA PRO A 107 13.37 -0.98 11.50
C PRO A 107 13.67 -1.83 10.26
N TYR A 108 13.08 -3.02 10.11
CA TYR A 108 13.20 -3.78 8.86
C TYR A 108 12.58 -3.04 7.68
N TRP A 109 11.53 -2.23 7.88
CA TRP A 109 10.80 -1.53 6.81
C TRP A 109 11.28 -0.10 6.56
N GLU A 110 12.11 0.45 7.43
CA GLU A 110 12.51 1.85 7.38
C GLU A 110 13.51 2.14 6.26
N VAL A 111 13.27 3.24 5.54
CA VAL A 111 14.12 3.71 4.44
C VAL A 111 14.53 5.16 4.73
N PRO A 112 15.76 5.42 5.20
CA PRO A 112 16.25 6.77 5.47
C PRO A 112 16.54 7.55 4.19
N LEU A 113 15.68 8.51 3.85
CA LEU A 113 15.69 9.25 2.57
C LEU A 113 16.96 10.09 2.36
N SER A 114 17.55 10.58 3.45
CA SER A 114 18.78 11.36 3.44
C SER A 114 20.00 10.54 2.99
N SER A 115 20.08 9.27 3.42
CA SER A 115 21.25 8.39 3.17
C SER A 115 21.10 7.40 2.02
N VAL A 116 19.87 7.10 1.60
CA VAL A 116 19.61 6.14 0.52
C VAL A 116 20.03 6.72 -0.85
N SER A 117 20.55 5.87 -1.74
CA SER A 117 20.87 6.26 -3.12
C SER A 117 19.63 6.20 -4.01
N ASP A 118 19.67 6.90 -5.14
CA ASP A 118 18.54 6.96 -6.07
C ASP A 118 18.32 5.59 -6.74
N GLU A 119 19.40 4.83 -6.99
CA GLU A 119 19.36 3.45 -7.49
C GLU A 119 18.80 2.46 -6.46
N ALA A 120 18.94 2.75 -5.17
CA ALA A 120 18.37 1.95 -4.11
C ALA A 120 16.88 2.28 -3.91
N LEU A 121 16.49 3.55 -4.06
CA LEU A 121 15.10 3.99 -4.06
C LEU A 121 14.29 3.42 -5.23
N SER A 122 14.89 3.30 -6.42
CA SER A 122 14.21 2.76 -7.61
C SER A 122 13.83 1.29 -7.53
N GLN A 123 14.36 0.57 -6.52
CA GLN A 123 14.01 -0.82 -6.26
C GLN A 123 12.66 -0.96 -5.56
N PHE A 124 12.08 0.10 -5.00
CA PHE A 124 10.80 0.03 -4.33
C PHE A 124 9.64 0.20 -5.32
N ASP A 125 8.56 -0.54 -5.10
CA ASP A 125 7.29 -0.38 -5.81
C ASP A 125 6.41 0.65 -5.09
N ILE A 126 6.45 0.65 -3.75
CA ILE A 126 5.71 1.57 -2.90
C ILE A 126 6.54 2.08 -1.73
N LEU A 127 6.45 3.38 -1.50
CA LEU A 127 7.02 4.07 -0.34
C LEU A 127 5.93 4.83 0.37
N VAL A 128 5.84 4.66 1.70
CA VAL A 128 4.82 5.30 2.53
C VAL A 128 5.46 6.32 3.44
N MET A 129 4.85 7.49 3.46
CA MET A 129 5.16 8.59 4.34
C MET A 129 3.93 8.87 5.19
N SER A 130 4.13 8.91 6.50
CA SER A 130 3.05 9.12 7.48
C SER A 130 3.44 10.29 8.39
N PRO A 131 3.51 11.49 7.81
CA PRO A 131 4.10 12.64 8.46
C PRO A 131 3.20 13.08 9.65
N ARG A 132 3.83 13.40 10.80
CA ARG A 132 3.21 13.99 12.02
C ARG A 132 4.01 15.22 12.52
N GLN A 133 3.38 16.39 12.65
CA GLN A 133 3.93 17.74 12.88
C GLN A 133 4.70 18.40 11.71
N GLY A 134 4.08 19.43 11.11
CA GLY A 134 4.48 20.31 9.99
C GLY A 134 5.79 19.99 9.26
N TYR A 135 5.70 19.74 7.95
CA TYR A 135 6.79 19.07 7.21
C TYR A 135 7.41 19.96 6.15
N ALA A 136 8.73 20.05 6.22
CA ALA A 136 9.58 20.49 5.13
C ALA A 136 10.41 19.28 4.66
N VAL A 137 10.41 19.04 3.35
CA VAL A 137 11.33 18.11 2.69
C VAL A 137 12.41 18.97 2.02
N SER A 138 13.68 18.62 2.18
CA SER A 138 14.72 19.41 1.51
C SER A 138 14.57 19.34 -0.01
N GLY A 139 15.03 20.38 -0.74
CA GLY A 139 14.95 20.39 -2.20
C GLY A 139 15.59 19.16 -2.86
N ARG A 140 16.65 18.62 -2.25
CA ARG A 140 17.33 17.39 -2.67
C ARG A 140 16.46 16.15 -2.45
N GLU A 141 15.87 15.99 -1.28
CA GLU A 141 14.97 14.87 -0.98
C GLU A 141 13.72 14.91 -1.87
N ARG A 142 13.21 16.11 -2.15
CA ARG A 142 12.08 16.32 -3.06
C ARG A 142 12.41 15.89 -4.49
N GLU A 143 13.59 16.25 -5.00
CA GLU A 143 14.08 15.80 -6.31
C GLU A 143 14.16 14.27 -6.37
N ARG A 144 14.69 13.64 -5.32
CA ARG A 144 14.78 12.18 -5.22
C ARG A 144 13.41 11.51 -5.26
N LEU A 145 12.46 12.02 -4.47
CA LEU A 145 11.09 11.51 -4.47
C LEU A 145 10.40 11.72 -5.82
N ARG A 146 10.67 12.84 -6.50
CA ARG A 146 10.16 13.07 -7.86
C ARG A 146 10.72 12.05 -8.83
N ASN A 147 12.04 11.82 -8.83
CA ASN A 147 12.70 10.83 -9.68
C ASN A 147 12.17 9.41 -9.42
N TYR A 148 11.94 9.06 -8.16
CA TYR A 148 11.31 7.79 -7.77
C TYR A 148 9.91 7.62 -8.40
N ILE A 149 9.05 8.63 -8.30
CA ILE A 149 7.71 8.58 -8.89
C ILE A 149 7.80 8.55 -10.43
N ASP A 150 8.67 9.37 -11.03
CA ASP A 150 8.89 9.42 -12.48
C ASP A 150 9.27 8.05 -13.05
N GLN A 151 10.04 7.27 -12.30
CA GLN A 151 10.48 5.91 -12.64
C GLN A 151 9.39 4.83 -12.46
N GLY A 152 8.22 5.16 -11.91
CA GLY A 152 7.12 4.20 -11.73
C GLY A 152 6.80 3.83 -10.28
N GLY A 153 7.45 4.46 -9.30
CA GLY A 153 7.16 4.24 -7.90
C GLY A 153 5.82 4.84 -7.46
N THR A 154 5.15 4.19 -6.50
CA THR A 154 4.03 4.78 -5.77
C THR A 154 4.54 5.46 -4.50
N LEU A 155 4.27 6.76 -4.35
CA LEU A 155 4.48 7.48 -3.09
C LEU A 155 3.11 7.70 -2.42
N TRP A 156 2.90 7.10 -1.26
CA TRP A 156 1.69 7.33 -0.47
C TRP A 156 2.00 8.23 0.73
N ILE A 157 1.37 9.39 0.76
CA ILE A 157 1.44 10.36 1.86
C ILE A 157 0.11 10.32 2.62
N ASP A 158 0.15 9.86 3.86
CA ASP A 158 -1.02 9.87 4.75
C ASP A 158 -0.79 10.87 5.88
N ASN A 159 -1.50 11.99 5.88
CA ASN A 159 -1.33 13.05 6.87
C ASN A 159 -2.03 12.68 8.19
N PHE A 160 -1.29 12.75 9.30
CA PHE A 160 -1.75 12.26 10.61
C PHE A 160 -2.48 13.30 11.45
N ASP A 161 -2.27 14.57 11.14
CA ASP A 161 -2.66 15.68 11.97
C ASP A 161 -3.09 16.89 11.14
N THR A 162 -3.31 18.01 11.82
CA THR A 162 -3.74 19.26 11.21
C THR A 162 -2.58 20.16 10.80
N SER A 163 -1.36 19.64 10.80
CA SER A 163 -0.19 20.45 10.48
C SER A 163 -0.11 20.68 8.98
N GLN A 164 0.02 21.94 8.58
CA GLN A 164 0.16 22.29 7.17
C GLN A 164 1.48 21.73 6.61
N PRO A 165 1.44 21.07 5.45
CA PRO A 165 2.64 20.88 4.64
C PRO A 165 3.23 22.26 4.30
N ASP A 166 4.55 22.37 4.24
CA ASP A 166 5.17 23.59 3.71
C ASP A 166 4.81 23.74 2.21
N PRO A 167 4.15 24.84 1.79
CA PRO A 167 3.73 25.03 0.40
C PRO A 167 4.90 25.27 -0.57
N VAL A 168 6.07 25.65 -0.07
CA VAL A 168 7.27 26.02 -0.86
C VAL A 168 8.35 24.93 -0.77
N SER A 169 8.61 24.40 0.42
CA SER A 169 9.59 23.35 0.70
C SER A 169 8.96 21.98 0.99
N GLY A 170 7.76 21.75 0.44
CA GLY A 170 7.01 20.52 0.64
C GLY A 170 7.35 19.37 -0.30
N TYR A 171 6.36 18.51 -0.51
CA TYR A 171 6.43 17.29 -1.30
C TYR A 171 6.69 17.52 -2.80
N PRO A 172 6.95 16.47 -3.60
CA PRO A 172 7.08 16.61 -5.06
C PRO A 172 5.93 17.38 -5.72
N TYR A 173 4.72 17.17 -5.21
CA TYR A 173 3.52 17.94 -5.52
C TYR A 173 2.99 18.59 -4.25
N GLY A 174 2.84 19.91 -4.28
CA GLY A 174 2.28 20.66 -3.17
C GLY A 174 0.78 20.41 -3.03
N PHE A 175 0.29 20.46 -1.81
CA PHE A 175 -1.12 20.57 -1.47
C PHE A 175 -1.22 21.30 -0.12
N GLU A 176 -2.36 21.92 0.13
CA GLU A 176 -2.71 22.53 1.42
C GLU A 176 -3.75 21.65 2.11
N LEU A 177 -3.85 21.79 3.43
CA LEU A 177 -4.89 21.14 4.22
C LEU A 177 -5.90 22.17 4.68
N ASN A 178 -7.18 21.96 4.38
CA ASN A 178 -8.26 22.85 4.78
C ASN A 178 -9.29 22.08 5.62
N PRO A 179 -9.99 22.73 6.57
CA PRO A 179 -11.15 22.11 7.22
C PRO A 179 -12.14 21.60 6.17
N SER A 180 -12.66 20.38 6.32
CA SER A 180 -13.62 19.82 5.39
C SER A 180 -14.98 20.53 5.48
N VAL A 181 -15.59 20.87 4.33
CA VAL A 181 -16.88 21.57 4.27
C VAL A 181 -17.82 20.92 3.26
N GLY A 182 -19.05 20.62 3.69
CA GLY A 182 -20.12 20.15 2.83
C GLY A 182 -20.33 18.63 2.85
N PRO A 183 -21.11 18.08 1.91
CA PRO A 183 -21.32 16.65 1.77
C PRO A 183 -20.04 15.92 1.35
N PHE A 184 -19.92 14.68 1.79
CA PHE A 184 -18.85 13.77 1.37
C PHE A 184 -19.27 13.01 0.11
N GLY A 185 -18.38 12.92 -0.88
CA GLY A 185 -18.55 12.15 -2.11
C GLY A 185 -17.34 11.28 -2.39
N ALA A 186 -17.55 10.16 -3.08
CA ALA A 186 -16.50 9.24 -3.47
C ALA A 186 -16.79 8.58 -4.83
N ASP A 187 -15.76 8.40 -5.65
CA ASP A 187 -15.83 7.65 -6.90
C ASP A 187 -15.44 6.18 -6.66
N PHE A 188 -16.44 5.34 -6.40
CA PHE A 188 -16.25 3.90 -6.19
C PHE A 188 -15.87 3.12 -7.46
N ASN A 189 -15.79 3.77 -8.62
CA ASN A 189 -15.25 3.13 -9.83
C ASN A 189 -13.73 3.34 -9.94
N HIS A 190 -13.18 4.34 -9.27
CA HIS A 190 -11.74 4.60 -9.28
C HIS A 190 -10.96 3.42 -8.66
N PRO A 191 -9.82 2.96 -9.25
CA PRO A 191 -9.08 1.79 -8.75
C PRO A 191 -8.69 1.84 -7.28
N LEU A 192 -8.34 3.01 -6.75
CA LEU A 192 -8.08 3.18 -5.31
C LEU A 192 -9.24 2.73 -4.40
N LEU A 193 -10.48 2.74 -4.90
CA LEU A 193 -11.67 2.30 -4.17
C LEU A 193 -12.29 1.01 -4.70
N SER A 194 -11.80 0.47 -5.81
CA SER A 194 -12.45 -0.65 -6.52
C SER A 194 -11.56 -1.88 -6.72
N SER A 195 -10.23 -1.76 -6.73
CA SER A 195 -9.32 -2.86 -7.07
C SER A 195 -8.03 -2.85 -6.25
N PRO A 196 -7.56 -4.02 -5.75
CA PRO A 196 -8.16 -5.35 -5.88
C PRO A 196 -9.35 -5.57 -4.94
N ASN A 197 -9.53 -4.68 -3.96
CA ASN A 197 -10.58 -4.79 -2.96
C ASN A 197 -11.59 -3.66 -3.12
N ARG A 198 -12.86 -4.00 -3.29
CA ARG A 198 -13.92 -3.00 -3.39
C ARG A 198 -14.24 -2.40 -2.03
N LEU A 199 -14.14 -1.08 -1.92
CA LEU A 199 -14.60 -0.29 -0.78
C LEU A 199 -16.05 0.16 -0.97
N ASN A 200 -16.71 0.45 0.14
CA ASN A 200 -18.01 1.10 0.20
C ASN A 200 -17.98 2.31 1.15
N ASN A 201 -19.10 3.03 1.27
CA ASN A 201 -19.19 4.20 2.15
C ASN A 201 -18.91 3.88 3.63
N THR A 202 -19.30 2.69 4.11
CA THR A 202 -19.02 2.27 5.49
C THR A 202 -17.54 2.02 5.71
N ASP A 203 -16.84 1.39 4.76
CA ASP A 203 -15.39 1.21 4.80
C ASP A 203 -14.68 2.57 4.85
N LEU A 204 -15.09 3.53 4.00
CA LEU A 204 -14.51 4.89 3.95
C LEU A 204 -14.72 5.66 5.25
N ALA A 205 -15.91 5.57 5.84
CA ALA A 205 -16.22 6.25 7.09
C ALA A 205 -15.48 5.62 8.29
N ALA A 206 -15.28 4.30 8.29
CA ALA A 206 -14.66 3.59 9.40
C ALA A 206 -13.13 3.66 9.40
N MET A 207 -12.49 3.79 8.23
CA MET A 207 -11.04 3.73 8.10
C MET A 207 -10.30 5.01 8.50
N THR A 208 -11.02 6.10 8.78
CA THR A 208 -10.44 7.37 9.20
C THR A 208 -10.41 7.46 10.72
N SER A 209 -9.33 8.01 11.30
CA SER A 209 -9.16 8.12 12.75
C SER A 209 -8.83 9.52 13.25
N SER A 210 -8.89 10.54 12.38
CA SER A 210 -8.55 11.93 12.69
C SER A 210 -9.60 12.91 12.17
N THR A 211 -9.45 14.18 12.54
CA THR A 211 -10.26 15.27 12.01
C THR A 211 -10.18 15.27 10.49
N LEU A 212 -11.33 15.18 9.82
CA LEU A 212 -11.37 15.16 8.36
C LEU A 212 -10.92 16.52 7.83
N LEU A 213 -9.71 16.57 7.29
CA LEU A 213 -9.21 17.68 6.49
C LEU A 213 -9.36 17.35 5.01
N ALA A 214 -9.56 18.38 4.21
CA ALA A 214 -9.60 18.29 2.78
C ALA A 214 -8.25 18.79 2.24
N SER A 215 -7.58 17.97 1.43
CA SER A 215 -6.43 18.41 0.66
C SER A 215 -6.88 19.23 -0.55
N THR A 216 -6.26 20.38 -0.74
CA THR A 216 -6.56 21.32 -1.84
C THR A 216 -5.29 21.68 -2.60
N PRO A 217 -5.39 22.12 -3.86
CA PRO A 217 -4.27 22.75 -4.55
C PRO A 217 -3.73 23.93 -3.73
N VAL A 218 -2.44 24.23 -3.91
CA VAL A 218 -1.77 25.36 -3.25
C VAL A 218 -2.28 26.66 -3.86
N ALA A 219 -2.62 27.64 -3.03
CA ALA A 219 -3.06 28.94 -3.51
C ALA A 219 -1.89 29.76 -4.10
N PRO A 220 -2.10 30.55 -5.17
CA PRO A 220 -1.06 31.44 -5.71
C PRO A 220 -0.60 32.47 -4.64
N ILE A 221 0.71 32.59 -4.41
CA ILE A 221 1.29 33.61 -3.52
C ILE A 221 2.02 34.65 -4.37
N ALA A 222 1.53 35.89 -4.36
CA ALA A 222 1.78 36.95 -5.33
C ALA A 222 3.26 37.33 -5.65
N LEU A 223 4.25 36.93 -4.84
CA LEU A 223 5.68 37.18 -5.12
C LEU A 223 6.53 35.89 -5.26
N GLN A 224 6.09 34.78 -4.67
CA GLN A 224 6.81 33.50 -4.68
C GLN A 224 6.49 32.68 -5.94
N ASP A 225 5.39 33.01 -6.63
CA ASP A 225 4.97 32.36 -7.86
C ASP A 225 6.01 32.48 -8.99
N LEU A 226 6.82 33.55 -9.06
CA LEU A 226 7.84 33.65 -10.12
C LEU A 226 9.03 32.70 -9.93
N LEU A 227 9.31 32.29 -8.68
CA LEU A 227 10.37 31.32 -8.36
C LEU A 227 9.84 29.89 -8.27
N TYR A 228 8.52 29.73 -8.09
CA TYR A 228 7.88 28.45 -7.79
C TYR A 228 6.59 28.17 -8.60
N ALA A 229 6.34 28.85 -9.72
CA ALA A 229 5.13 28.70 -10.57
C ALA A 229 4.83 27.23 -10.92
N GLY A 230 5.88 26.42 -11.07
CA GLY A 230 5.76 24.98 -11.30
C GLY A 230 5.05 24.25 -10.16
N HIS A 231 5.23 24.66 -8.90
CA HIS A 231 4.61 24.04 -7.72
C HIS A 231 3.10 24.24 -7.66
N VAL A 232 2.62 25.47 -7.90
CA VAL A 232 1.18 25.78 -7.93
C VAL A 232 0.51 25.03 -9.09
N ALA A 233 1.08 25.09 -10.30
CA ALA A 233 0.56 24.36 -11.46
C ALA A 233 0.57 22.84 -11.25
N ASN A 234 1.55 22.31 -10.54
CA ASN A 234 1.64 20.89 -10.21
C ASN A 234 0.58 20.48 -9.18
N SER A 235 0.29 21.31 -8.17
CA SER A 235 -0.73 21.02 -7.16
C SER A 235 -2.14 20.83 -7.75
N ALA A 236 -2.43 21.44 -8.91
CA ALA A 236 -3.69 21.26 -9.63
C ALA A 236 -3.83 19.88 -10.32
N ARG A 237 -2.79 19.04 -10.33
CA ARG A 237 -2.82 17.71 -10.99
C ARG A 237 -3.46 16.60 -10.15
N PHE A 238 -3.82 16.88 -8.91
CA PHE A 238 -4.51 15.90 -8.06
C PHE A 238 -5.93 15.65 -8.57
N LEU A 239 -6.22 14.40 -8.90
CA LEU A 239 -7.56 13.90 -9.09
C LEU A 239 -8.17 13.58 -7.73
N ALA A 240 -9.29 14.20 -7.40
CA ALA A 240 -10.07 13.87 -6.22
C ALA A 240 -10.78 12.53 -6.41
N VAL A 241 -10.53 11.57 -5.51
CA VAL A 241 -11.17 10.25 -5.52
C VAL A 241 -12.26 10.16 -4.47
N ALA A 242 -12.01 10.73 -3.30
CA ALA A 242 -13.02 10.92 -2.26
C ALA A 242 -12.75 12.19 -1.47
N GLY A 243 -13.80 12.87 -1.01
CA GLY A 243 -13.66 14.07 -0.21
C GLY A 243 -14.93 14.90 -0.15
N PHE A 244 -14.74 16.20 0.04
CA PHE A 244 -15.77 17.18 0.29
C PHE A 244 -15.84 18.20 -0.85
N ASN A 245 -16.84 19.08 -0.81
CA ASN A 245 -17.00 20.10 -1.85
C ASN A 245 -15.79 21.03 -2.00
N ASN A 246 -15.05 21.27 -0.92
CA ASN A 246 -13.92 22.18 -0.89
C ASN A 246 -12.56 21.51 -1.07
N GLY A 247 -12.48 20.18 -1.22
CA GLY A 247 -11.22 19.47 -1.40
C GLY A 247 -11.33 17.96 -1.18
N SER A 248 -10.20 17.27 -1.26
CA SER A 248 -10.16 15.80 -1.30
C SER A 248 -9.56 15.18 -0.04
N THR A 249 -10.21 14.17 0.53
CA THR A 249 -9.63 13.34 1.60
C THR A 249 -8.75 12.20 1.08
N ILE A 250 -9.00 11.81 -0.18
CA ILE A 250 -8.24 10.85 -0.96
C ILE A 250 -8.05 11.46 -2.34
N SER A 251 -6.81 11.67 -2.72
CA SER A 251 -6.45 12.14 -4.05
C SER A 251 -5.24 11.42 -4.62
N VAL A 252 -5.13 11.47 -5.93
CA VAL A 252 -4.03 10.86 -6.66
C VAL A 252 -3.54 11.79 -7.76
N ALA A 253 -2.22 11.95 -7.88
CA ALA A 253 -1.58 12.61 -9.00
C ALA A 253 -0.67 11.62 -9.72
N ARG A 254 -0.80 11.51 -11.04
CA ARG A 254 0.14 10.71 -11.85
C ARG A 254 1.31 11.58 -12.28
N LEU A 255 2.51 11.05 -12.11
CA LEU A 255 3.74 11.68 -12.58
C LEU A 255 4.63 10.61 -13.22
N GLY A 256 5.12 10.92 -14.42
CA GLY A 256 5.87 9.97 -15.23
C GLY A 256 5.14 8.64 -15.37
N GLN A 257 5.74 7.57 -14.84
CA GLN A 257 5.14 6.23 -14.84
C GLN A 257 4.45 5.85 -13.53
N GLY A 258 4.66 6.62 -12.46
CA GLY A 258 4.18 6.32 -11.12
C GLY A 258 3.01 7.18 -10.68
N ALA A 259 2.78 7.19 -9.37
CA ALA A 259 1.68 7.91 -8.75
C ALA A 259 2.06 8.43 -7.36
N MET A 260 1.52 9.59 -7.02
CA MET A 260 1.49 10.12 -5.67
C MET A 260 0.05 10.05 -5.16
N VAL A 261 -0.17 9.34 -4.05
CA VAL A 261 -1.45 9.23 -3.36
C VAL A 261 -1.40 10.06 -2.09
N VAL A 262 -2.38 10.92 -1.88
CA VAL A 262 -2.49 11.74 -0.68
C VAL A 262 -3.77 11.40 0.06
N THR A 263 -3.64 11.16 1.36
CA THR A 263 -4.75 10.92 2.28
C THR A 263 -4.64 11.81 3.50
N THR A 264 -5.78 12.18 4.09
CA THR A 264 -5.86 13.15 5.21
C THR A 264 -6.60 12.60 6.43
N GLY A 265 -6.98 11.31 6.40
CA GLY A 265 -7.79 10.66 7.44
C GLY A 265 -7.00 9.78 8.41
N SER A 266 -5.67 9.84 8.41
CA SER A 266 -4.80 8.96 9.21
C SER A 266 -5.08 7.47 8.97
N ILE A 267 -5.20 7.08 7.70
CA ILE A 267 -5.54 5.70 7.29
C ILE A 267 -4.42 4.73 7.69
N THR A 268 -3.14 5.09 7.49
CA THR A 268 -2.03 4.23 7.89
C THR A 268 -1.98 4.12 9.41
N ALA A 269 -2.38 5.15 10.16
CA ALA A 269 -2.50 5.10 11.63
C ALA A 269 -3.53 4.04 12.05
N THR A 270 -4.71 4.09 11.43
CA THR A 270 -5.80 3.15 11.67
C THR A 270 -5.37 1.71 11.43
N LEU A 271 -4.61 1.48 10.35
CA LEU A 271 -4.05 0.19 9.99
C LEU A 271 -2.91 -0.25 10.91
N ASN A 272 -2.10 0.69 11.42
CA ASN A 272 -0.95 0.41 12.24
C ASN A 272 -1.29 0.01 13.69
N ARG A 273 -2.52 0.29 14.15
CA ARG A 273 -2.98 -0.04 15.51
C ARG A 273 -2.70 -1.49 15.89
N GLY A 274 -2.15 -1.68 17.08
CA GLY A 274 -1.73 -2.98 17.58
C GLY A 274 -2.38 -3.33 18.90
N ARG A 275 -2.73 -4.61 19.11
CA ARG A 275 -3.20 -5.11 20.41
C ARG A 275 -2.03 -5.72 21.18
N ASN A 276 -1.74 -5.16 22.35
CA ASN A 276 -0.71 -5.70 23.23
C ASN A 276 -1.14 -7.12 23.70
N PRO A 277 -0.33 -8.16 23.43
CA PRO A 277 -0.71 -9.53 23.77
C PRO A 277 -0.71 -9.80 25.28
N ALA A 278 0.05 -9.04 26.07
CA ALA A 278 0.15 -9.23 27.52
C ALA A 278 -1.00 -8.58 28.28
N THR A 279 -1.46 -7.40 27.83
CA THR A 279 -2.48 -6.61 28.55
C THR A 279 -3.83 -6.54 27.83
N GLY A 280 -3.88 -6.92 26.55
CA GLY A 280 -5.05 -6.74 25.69
C GLY A 280 -5.33 -5.29 25.28
N ALA A 281 -4.54 -4.32 25.77
CA ALA A 281 -4.71 -2.91 25.47
C ALA A 281 -4.41 -2.61 23.99
N VAL A 282 -5.15 -1.66 23.40
CA VAL A 282 -4.91 -1.17 22.05
C VAL A 282 -3.89 -0.04 22.09
N ASP A 283 -2.77 -0.23 21.41
CA ASP A 283 -1.80 0.82 21.12
C ASP A 283 -2.19 1.48 19.79
N PHE A 284 -2.71 2.71 19.88
CA PHE A 284 -3.22 3.46 18.73
C PHE A 284 -2.14 3.80 17.70
N ASN A 285 -0.90 3.96 18.14
CA ASN A 285 0.19 4.33 17.25
C ASN A 285 1.15 3.18 16.99
N ASN A 286 1.13 2.12 17.81
CA ASN A 286 1.97 0.91 17.69
C ASN A 286 3.41 1.26 17.30
N TRP A 287 4.00 2.23 18.00
CA TRP A 287 5.39 2.67 17.86
C TRP A 287 6.35 1.70 18.57
N ARG A 288 6.13 0.41 18.34
CA ARG A 288 6.87 -0.67 18.98
C ARG A 288 7.93 -1.18 18.04
N TYR A 289 9.08 -1.52 18.60
CA TYR A 289 10.15 -2.18 17.85
C TYR A 289 9.65 -3.52 17.28
N ASN A 290 8.96 -4.31 18.11
CA ASN A 290 8.25 -5.52 17.68
C ASN A 290 6.78 -5.19 17.42
N SER A 291 6.30 -5.45 16.21
CA SER A 291 4.89 -5.20 15.90
C SER A 291 3.97 -6.03 16.79
N PHE A 292 2.97 -5.37 17.37
CA PHE A 292 1.80 -6.04 17.91
C PHE A 292 0.86 -6.52 16.79
N GLY A 293 0.02 -7.52 17.10
CA GLY A 293 -1.00 -8.00 16.17
C GLY A 293 -2.05 -6.93 15.88
N ALA A 294 -2.51 -6.86 14.62
CA ALA A 294 -3.44 -5.83 14.18
C ALA A 294 -4.80 -5.89 14.90
N VAL A 295 -5.42 -4.73 15.11
CA VAL A 295 -6.78 -4.63 15.68
C VAL A 295 -7.81 -4.83 14.56
N GLN A 296 -8.37 -6.03 14.41
CA GLN A 296 -9.28 -6.40 13.33
C GLN A 296 -10.73 -5.88 13.52
N ASP A 297 -10.91 -4.57 13.58
CA ASP A 297 -12.23 -3.91 13.62
C ASP A 297 -12.69 -3.42 12.24
N ALA A 298 -13.81 -2.69 12.19
CA ALA A 298 -14.34 -2.13 10.94
C ALA A 298 -13.37 -1.14 10.27
N GLY A 299 -12.65 -0.34 11.07
CA GLY A 299 -11.68 0.61 10.55
C GLY A 299 -10.47 -0.08 9.93
N TYR A 300 -9.98 -1.15 10.54
CA TYR A 300 -8.95 -2.00 9.95
C TYR A 300 -9.36 -2.60 8.62
N ARG A 301 -10.59 -3.13 8.53
CA ARG A 301 -11.11 -3.73 7.28
C ARG A 301 -11.18 -2.71 6.14
N GLY A 302 -11.60 -1.48 6.40
CA GLY A 302 -11.58 -0.43 5.40
C GLY A 302 -10.15 -0.01 5.03
N ALA A 303 -9.31 0.25 6.03
CA ALA A 303 -7.94 0.73 5.85
C ALA A 303 -7.06 -0.27 5.09
N ILE A 304 -7.19 -1.57 5.38
CA ILE A 304 -6.38 -2.59 4.72
C ILE A 304 -6.78 -2.79 3.26
N LYS A 305 -8.08 -2.77 2.94
CA LYS A 305 -8.56 -2.80 1.56
C LYS A 305 -7.98 -1.62 0.78
N PHE A 306 -8.09 -0.42 1.33
CA PHE A 306 -7.54 0.78 0.71
C PHE A 306 -6.03 0.70 0.50
N ALA A 307 -5.27 0.29 1.53
CA ALA A 307 -3.82 0.16 1.43
C ALA A 307 -3.40 -0.84 0.33
N LEU A 308 -4.11 -1.96 0.19
CA LEU A 308 -3.85 -2.93 -0.87
C LEU A 308 -4.22 -2.39 -2.27
N ASN A 309 -5.24 -1.54 -2.37
CA ASN A 309 -5.57 -0.83 -3.61
C ASN A 309 -4.50 0.20 -3.99
N VAL A 310 -3.92 0.91 -3.01
CA VAL A 310 -2.78 1.80 -3.25
C VAL A 310 -1.58 1.03 -3.77
N VAL A 311 -1.30 -0.16 -3.21
CA VAL A 311 -0.23 -1.05 -3.68
C VAL A 311 -0.48 -1.51 -5.11
N ALA A 312 -1.73 -1.82 -5.48
CA ALA A 312 -2.10 -2.27 -6.82
C ALA A 312 -2.16 -1.18 -7.88
N LEU A 313 -2.05 0.09 -7.47
CA LEU A 313 -2.42 1.22 -8.32
C LEU A 313 -1.67 1.24 -9.65
N ASN A 314 -0.35 1.04 -9.63
CA ASN A 314 0.48 1.12 -10.86
C ASN A 314 0.34 -0.13 -11.75
N SER A 315 -0.12 -1.25 -11.20
CA SER A 315 -0.37 -2.47 -11.96
C SER A 315 -1.73 -2.49 -12.68
N ASP A 316 -2.74 -1.87 -12.08
CA ASP A 316 -4.09 -1.78 -12.66
C ASP A 316 -4.20 -0.63 -13.69
N PHE A 317 -3.38 0.42 -13.55
CA PHE A 317 -3.31 1.54 -14.48
C PHE A 317 -2.35 1.30 -15.67
N ASN A 318 -2.51 0.18 -16.39
CA ASN A 318 -1.92 0.02 -17.73
C ASN A 318 -2.71 0.84 -18.78
N GLY A 319 -2.62 2.16 -18.68
CA GLY A 319 -2.87 3.04 -19.81
C GLY A 319 -1.85 2.73 -20.91
N SER A 320 -2.28 2.74 -22.17
CA SER A 320 -1.58 2.25 -23.38
C SER A 320 -0.23 2.93 -23.74
N ARG A 321 0.50 3.53 -22.78
CA ARG A 321 1.81 4.19 -22.95
C ARG A 321 2.70 4.03 -21.71
N GLY A 322 3.03 2.78 -21.32
CA GLY A 322 4.14 2.50 -20.41
C GLY A 322 5.46 2.55 -21.17
N GLY A 323 6.29 3.56 -20.92
CA GLY A 323 7.55 3.77 -21.62
C GLY A 323 8.67 2.80 -21.20
N SER A 324 9.57 2.51 -22.14
CA SER A 324 10.75 1.59 -22.08
C SER A 324 11.77 1.80 -20.93
N ARG A 325 11.53 2.68 -19.96
CA ARG A 325 12.56 3.16 -19.02
C ARG A 325 12.62 2.42 -17.68
N ASN A 326 11.81 1.38 -17.48
CA ASN A 326 11.92 0.55 -16.30
C ASN A 326 12.36 -0.87 -16.69
N THR A 327 13.67 -1.13 -16.60
CA THR A 327 14.26 -2.46 -16.78
C THR A 327 14.17 -3.33 -15.52
N GLY A 328 13.51 -2.87 -14.45
CA GLY A 328 13.49 -3.54 -13.15
C GLY A 328 12.18 -3.50 -12.35
N ALA A 329 11.12 -2.84 -12.83
CA ALA A 329 9.78 -3.00 -12.27
C ALA A 329 9.08 -4.16 -12.95
N SER A 330 8.65 -5.13 -12.15
CA SER A 330 7.67 -6.10 -12.61
C SER A 330 6.37 -5.35 -12.85
N ALA A 331 5.97 -5.20 -14.11
CA ALA A 331 4.58 -4.96 -14.43
C ALA A 331 3.79 -6.13 -13.85
N VAL A 332 3.16 -5.93 -12.68
CA VAL A 332 2.30 -6.95 -12.10
C VAL A 332 1.06 -6.99 -12.99
N ASN A 333 0.99 -7.96 -13.88
CA ASN A 333 -0.24 -8.23 -14.60
C ASN A 333 -1.21 -8.86 -13.59
N ILE A 334 -2.10 -8.03 -13.02
CA ILE A 334 -3.21 -8.46 -12.16
C ILE A 334 -4.29 -9.04 -13.07
N SER A 335 -4.02 -10.20 -13.64
CA SER A 335 -5.08 -11.08 -14.11
C SER A 335 -5.16 -12.25 -13.16
N ALA A 336 -6.38 -12.59 -12.72
CA ALA A 336 -6.65 -13.85 -12.06
C ALA A 336 -5.97 -14.97 -12.87
N PRO A 337 -5.34 -15.97 -12.21
CA PRO A 337 -4.65 -17.03 -12.92
C PRO A 337 -5.58 -17.58 -14.00
N LEU A 338 -5.11 -17.59 -15.25
CA LEU A 338 -5.87 -18.12 -16.38
C LEU A 338 -6.30 -19.54 -16.00
N LEU A 339 -7.58 -19.70 -15.68
CA LEU A 339 -8.17 -21.01 -15.50
C LEU A 339 -7.90 -21.76 -16.81
N ARG A 340 -7.13 -22.84 -16.74
CA ARG A 340 -6.89 -23.71 -17.89
C ARG A 340 -8.26 -24.10 -18.41
N LYS A 341 -8.62 -23.61 -19.60
CA LYS A 341 -9.84 -24.01 -20.29
C LYS A 341 -9.85 -25.52 -20.34
N PHE A 342 -10.85 -26.15 -19.72
CA PHE A 342 -11.12 -27.57 -19.92
C PHE A 342 -11.31 -27.76 -21.42
N THR A 343 -10.28 -28.32 -22.05
CA THR A 343 -10.31 -28.78 -23.43
C THR A 343 -10.42 -30.27 -23.30
N GLU A 344 -11.67 -30.76 -23.18
CA GLU A 344 -11.90 -32.15 -23.53
C GLU A 344 -11.71 -32.27 -25.04
N PRO A 345 -10.86 -33.20 -25.52
CA PRO A 345 -10.89 -33.58 -26.92
C PRO A 345 -12.26 -34.22 -27.18
N PHE A 346 -13.17 -33.48 -27.83
CA PHE A 346 -14.49 -33.94 -28.22
C PHE A 346 -14.38 -35.29 -28.97
N PRO A 347 -14.80 -36.42 -28.38
CA PRO A 347 -14.96 -37.66 -29.12
C PRO A 347 -16.38 -37.63 -29.69
N GLY A 348 -16.52 -36.96 -30.84
CA GLY A 348 -17.66 -37.11 -31.76
C GLY A 348 -19.07 -37.01 -31.18
N GLY A 349 -19.64 -35.79 -31.15
CA GLY A 349 -21.09 -35.55 -31.14
C GLY A 349 -21.88 -35.98 -29.89
N PHE A 350 -22.95 -35.24 -29.60
CA PHE A 350 -23.91 -35.66 -28.58
C PHE A 350 -24.76 -36.82 -29.13
N THR A 351 -24.72 -37.96 -28.45
CA THR A 351 -25.58 -39.12 -28.75
C THR A 351 -26.44 -39.43 -27.52
N ASN A 352 -27.46 -40.27 -27.66
CA ASN A 352 -28.26 -40.73 -26.52
C ASN A 352 -27.43 -41.46 -25.44
N ALA A 353 -26.21 -41.91 -25.77
CA ALA A 353 -25.26 -42.50 -24.82
C ALA A 353 -24.34 -41.47 -24.14
N ASN A 354 -24.36 -40.20 -24.58
CA ASN A 354 -23.53 -39.12 -24.05
C ASN A 354 -24.32 -37.79 -24.01
N PRO A 355 -25.35 -37.68 -23.13
CA PRO A 355 -26.16 -36.48 -23.02
C PRO A 355 -25.36 -35.33 -22.40
N PRO A 356 -25.63 -34.07 -22.77
CA PRO A 356 -24.96 -32.92 -22.18
C PRO A 356 -25.31 -32.83 -20.68
N SER A 357 -24.30 -32.91 -19.81
CA SER A 357 -24.48 -32.68 -18.38
C SER A 357 -24.57 -31.18 -18.11
N ILE A 358 -25.77 -30.69 -17.80
CA ILE A 358 -25.95 -29.36 -17.20
C ILE A 358 -25.69 -29.51 -15.71
N ALA A 359 -24.63 -28.89 -15.21
CA ALA A 359 -24.43 -28.70 -13.77
C ALA A 359 -25.45 -27.67 -13.27
N GLY A 360 -26.67 -28.15 -12.98
CA GLY A 360 -27.74 -27.39 -12.36
C GLY A 360 -27.60 -27.42 -10.84
N ALA A 361 -27.62 -26.24 -10.24
CA ALA A 361 -27.71 -26.03 -8.80
C ALA A 361 -28.94 -26.73 -8.20
N THR A 362 -28.76 -27.36 -7.05
CA THR A 362 -29.84 -27.73 -6.12
C THR A 362 -29.60 -27.00 -4.80
N TRP A 363 -30.69 -26.43 -4.29
CA TRP A 363 -30.82 -25.58 -3.10
C TRP A 363 -30.34 -26.23 -1.81
#